data_AF-A0A423XBY8-F1
#
_entry.id   AF-A0A423XBY8-F1
#
_cell.length_a   1.000
_cell.length_b   1.000
_cell.length_c   1.000
_cell.angle_alpha   90.00
_cell.angle_beta   90.00
_cell.angle_gamma   90.00
#
_symmetry.space_group_name_H-M   'P 1'
#
loop_
_entity.id
_entity.type
_entity.pdbx_description
1 polymer ?
#
loop_
_entity_poly.entity_id
_entity_poly.type
_entity_poly.pdbx_seq_one_letter_code
_entity_poly.pdbx_strand_id
1 'polypeptide(L)'
;MRFLGTTSLEFNEFLEGSIPPYATLSHTWGSSEEEVSFRNMPTLEPENLERDRKYGYSKVVNTCRLARRGGLHYAWVDTCCIDKSSSAELTESINSMFCWHENADICYVHLADVTPETNLVEGLRHCRWIRRGRTLHELIAPRECKIFDSD
;
A
#
# COMPACT_ATOMS: atom_id res chain seq x y z
N MET A 1 4.14 3.27 -14.99
CA MET A 1 3.70 2.94 -13.61
C MET A 1 4.70 3.52 -12.61
N ARG A 2 4.23 3.99 -11.45
CA ARG A 2 5.05 4.69 -10.46
C ARG A 2 5.15 3.88 -9.17
N PHE A 3 6.32 3.88 -8.54
CA PHE A 3 6.64 3.14 -7.32
C PHE A 3 7.43 4.01 -6.35
N LEU A 4 7.41 3.66 -5.07
CA LEU A 4 8.29 4.23 -4.07
C LEU A 4 9.60 3.46 -3.99
N GLY A 5 10.72 4.17 -3.96
CA GLY A 5 12.00 3.61 -3.55
C GLY A 5 11.93 3.24 -2.06
N THR A 6 12.16 1.98 -1.71
CA THR A 6 12.02 1.51 -0.31
C THR A 6 13.01 2.14 0.67
N THR A 7 14.10 2.74 0.15
CA THR A 7 15.09 3.46 0.95
C THR A 7 14.89 4.98 0.87
N SER A 8 14.72 5.55 -0.33
CA SER A 8 14.60 7.00 -0.51
C SER A 8 13.19 7.53 -0.24
N LEU A 9 12.17 6.67 -0.31
CA LEU A 9 10.75 7.05 -0.33
C LEU A 9 10.38 8.01 -1.47
N GLU A 10 11.23 8.10 -2.50
CA GLU A 10 11.00 8.91 -3.69
C GLU A 10 10.27 8.11 -4.77
N PHE A 11 9.53 8.82 -5.62
CA PHE A 11 8.84 8.21 -6.75
C PHE A 11 9.80 7.85 -7.88
N ASN A 12 9.63 6.64 -8.41
CA ASN A 12 10.35 6.09 -9.54
C ASN A 12 9.34 5.58 -10.56
N GLU A 13 9.46 6.00 -11.81
CA GLU A 13 8.56 5.59 -12.89
C GLU A 13 9.23 4.58 -13.80
N PHE A 14 8.49 3.52 -14.12
CA PHE A 14 8.91 2.46 -15.03
C PHE A 14 7.86 2.26 -16.11
N LEU A 15 8.35 1.96 -17.32
CA LEU A 15 7.52 1.54 -18.43
C LEU A 15 7.15 0.06 -18.27
N GLU A 16 6.02 -0.33 -18.86
CA GLU A 16 5.61 -1.73 -18.92
C GLU A 16 6.72 -2.58 -19.57
N GLY A 17 7.02 -3.74 -18.99
CA GLY A 17 8.14 -4.61 -19.39
C GLY A 17 9.51 -4.25 -18.79
N SER A 18 9.63 -3.10 -18.09
CA SER A 18 10.84 -2.70 -17.37
C SER A 18 10.64 -2.58 -15.85
N ILE A 19 9.51 -3.07 -15.35
CA ILE A 19 9.14 -2.99 -13.94
C ILE A 19 10.03 -3.96 -13.13
N PRO A 20 10.83 -3.46 -12.17
CA PRO A 20 11.64 -4.30 -11.31
C PRO A 20 10.78 -5.04 -10.27
N PRO A 21 11.29 -6.08 -9.59
CA PRO A 21 10.58 -6.72 -8.48
C PRO A 21 10.16 -5.72 -7.40
N TYR A 22 8.93 -5.86 -6.91
CA TYR A 22 8.31 -4.91 -5.98
C TYR A 22 7.34 -5.60 -5.01
N ALA A 23 7.07 -4.90 -3.90
CA ALA A 23 6.01 -5.24 -2.98
C ALA A 23 4.78 -4.36 -3.21
N THR A 24 3.59 -4.84 -2.89
CA THR A 24 2.35 -4.02 -2.86
C THR A 24 1.81 -3.90 -1.43
N LEU A 25 1.18 -2.78 -1.12
CA LEU A 25 0.34 -2.63 0.08
C LEU A 25 -1.13 -2.82 -0.26
N SER A 26 -1.80 -3.70 0.46
CA SER A 26 -3.25 -3.86 0.47
C SER A 26 -3.78 -3.38 1.83
N HIS A 27 -4.66 -2.39 1.83
CA HIS A 27 -5.17 -1.82 3.07
C HIS A 27 -6.57 -1.24 2.92
N THR A 28 -7.15 -0.78 4.02
CA THR A 28 -8.30 0.13 3.98
C THR A 28 -7.82 1.56 4.11
N TRP A 29 -8.41 2.46 3.32
CA TRP A 29 -8.15 3.89 3.48
C TRP A 29 -8.77 4.39 4.80
N GLY A 30 -8.04 5.24 5.50
CA GLY A 30 -8.53 6.11 6.58
C GLY A 30 -9.24 7.33 6.01
N SER A 31 -9.36 8.37 6.83
CA SER A 31 -9.84 9.67 6.37
C SER A 31 -8.85 10.30 5.38
N SER A 32 -9.32 11.25 4.57
CA SER A 32 -8.45 11.99 3.63
C SER A 32 -7.31 12.75 4.32
N GLU A 33 -7.44 13.06 5.61
CA GLU A 33 -6.44 13.75 6.42
C GLU A 33 -5.38 12.79 6.98
N GLU A 34 -5.74 11.51 7.14
CA GLU A 34 -4.84 10.45 7.62
C GLU A 34 -4.03 9.82 6.48
N GLU A 35 -4.51 9.91 5.23
CA GLU A 35 -3.92 9.27 4.07
C GLU A 35 -2.83 10.10 3.39
N VAL A 36 -1.78 9.40 2.95
CA VAL A 36 -0.74 9.98 2.12
C VAL A 36 -1.16 9.84 0.66
N SER A 37 -1.31 10.98 0.01
CA SER A 37 -1.64 11.13 -1.40
C SER A 37 -0.38 11.32 -2.25
N PHE A 38 -0.53 11.21 -3.56
CA PHE A 38 0.55 11.52 -4.51
C PHE A 38 1.12 12.93 -4.30
N ARG A 39 0.24 13.91 -4.01
CA ARG A 39 0.63 15.32 -3.91
C ARG A 39 1.36 15.67 -2.62
N ASN A 40 1.02 15.03 -1.51
CA ASN A 40 1.64 15.33 -0.22
C ASN A 40 2.88 14.48 0.05
N MET A 41 3.03 13.29 -0.54
CA MET A 41 4.18 12.41 -0.32
C MET A 41 5.55 13.12 -0.45
N PRO A 42 5.81 13.94 -1.50
CA PRO A 42 7.10 14.62 -1.65
C PRO A 42 7.37 15.72 -0.61
N THR A 43 6.33 16.19 0.07
CA THR A 43 6.43 17.27 1.08
C THR A 43 6.59 16.75 2.51
N LEU A 44 6.54 15.43 2.70
CA LEU A 44 6.62 14.82 4.01
C LEU A 44 8.09 14.66 4.42
N GLU A 45 8.53 15.58 5.26
CA GLU A 45 9.82 15.47 5.94
C GLU A 45 9.70 14.50 7.12
N PRO A 46 10.59 13.49 7.27
CA PRO A 46 10.55 12.53 8.38
C PRO A 46 10.51 13.19 9.77
N GLU A 47 11.11 14.37 9.88
CA GLU A 47 11.29 15.13 11.11
C GLU A 47 10.04 15.95 11.51
N ASN A 48 9.14 16.25 10.57
CA ASN A 48 7.98 17.14 10.77
C ASN A 48 6.64 16.40 10.89
N LEU A 49 6.67 15.09 11.15
CA LEU A 49 5.47 14.25 11.23
C LEU A 49 4.90 14.29 12.66
N GLU A 50 3.79 15.01 12.86
CA GLU A 50 2.99 14.91 14.09
C GLU A 50 2.18 13.60 14.14
N ARG A 51 1.99 13.07 15.35
CA ARG A 51 1.57 11.67 15.61
C ARG A 51 0.24 11.25 14.97
N ASP A 52 -0.71 12.16 14.81
CA ASP A 52 -2.03 11.86 14.25
C ASP A 52 -2.08 11.96 12.71
N ARG A 53 -1.16 12.72 12.09
CA ARG A 53 -0.92 12.71 10.64
C ARG A 53 -0.09 11.49 10.18
N LYS A 54 0.30 10.60 11.11
CA LYS A 54 1.21 9.47 10.84
C LYS A 54 0.54 8.21 10.32
N TYR A 55 -0.76 8.01 10.46
CA TYR A 55 -1.30 6.66 10.23
C TYR A 55 -1.05 6.18 8.79
N GLY A 56 -1.42 7.00 7.79
CA GLY A 56 -1.19 6.66 6.39
C GLY A 56 0.28 6.66 5.98
N TYR A 57 1.12 7.49 6.62
CA TYR A 57 2.55 7.52 6.34
C TYR A 57 3.28 6.32 6.97
N SER A 58 2.92 5.94 8.19
CA SER A 58 3.49 4.83 8.94
C SER A 58 3.33 3.52 8.18
N LYS A 59 2.12 3.22 7.67
CA LYS A 59 1.90 2.03 6.84
C LYS A 59 2.74 2.03 5.55
N VAL A 60 2.95 3.19 4.92
CA VAL A 60 3.81 3.32 3.73
C VAL A 60 5.28 3.03 4.09
N VAL A 61 5.79 3.65 5.16
CA VAL A 61 7.17 3.43 5.64
C VAL A 61 7.37 1.99 6.08
N ASN A 62 6.42 1.41 6.80
CA ASN A 62 6.48 0.01 7.23
C ASN A 62 6.44 -0.96 6.04
N THR A 63 5.62 -0.68 5.02
CA THR A 63 5.62 -1.44 3.76
C THR A 63 7.01 -1.39 3.12
N CYS A 64 7.60 -0.20 2.99
CA CYS A 64 8.95 -0.04 2.43
C CYS A 64 10.02 -0.76 3.27
N ARG A 65 9.91 -0.69 4.59
CA ARG A 65 10.80 -1.38 5.53
C ARG A 65 10.72 -2.90 5.38
N LEU A 66 9.51 -3.46 5.28
CA LEU A 66 9.27 -4.89 5.08
C LEU A 66 9.78 -5.34 3.71
N ALA A 67 9.46 -4.59 2.65
CA ALA A 67 9.95 -4.84 1.29
C ALA A 67 11.49 -4.90 1.26
N ARG A 68 12.16 -3.90 1.84
CA ARG A 68 13.62 -3.86 1.92
C ARG A 68 14.22 -5.04 2.68
N ARG A 69 13.59 -5.48 3.79
CA ARG A 69 14.01 -6.69 4.52
C ARG A 69 13.87 -7.95 3.69
N GLY A 70 12.90 -7.99 2.78
CA GLY A 70 12.73 -9.05 1.79
C GLY A 70 13.60 -8.93 0.54
N GLY A 71 14.50 -7.93 0.46
CA GLY A 71 15.35 -7.71 -0.71
C GLY A 71 14.68 -6.97 -1.87
N LEU A 72 13.49 -6.42 -1.67
CA LEU A 72 12.76 -5.64 -2.68
C LEU A 72 13.11 -4.16 -2.54
N HIS A 73 13.48 -3.55 -3.66
CA HIS A 73 13.89 -2.15 -3.69
C HIS A 73 12.75 -1.17 -3.94
N TYR A 74 11.60 -1.68 -4.39
CA TYR A 74 10.43 -0.87 -4.75
C TYR A 74 9.18 -1.36 -4.03
N ALA A 75 8.30 -0.41 -3.69
CA ALA A 75 6.98 -0.69 -3.14
C ALA A 75 5.93 0.13 -3.88
N TRP A 76 4.76 -0.47 -4.06
CA TRP A 76 3.61 0.18 -4.65
C TRP A 76 2.50 0.34 -3.61
N VAL A 77 1.99 1.56 -3.48
CA VAL A 77 0.90 1.91 -2.57
C VAL A 77 -0.08 2.79 -3.34
N ASP A 78 -1.31 2.32 -3.53
CA ASP A 78 -2.34 2.99 -4.32
C ASP A 78 -2.66 4.41 -3.84
N THR A 79 -2.51 4.68 -2.54
CA THR A 79 -2.83 5.99 -1.99
C THR A 79 -1.94 7.11 -2.53
N CYS A 80 -0.64 6.83 -2.65
CA CYS A 80 0.37 7.81 -3.05
C CYS A 80 1.04 7.55 -4.40
N CYS A 81 1.01 6.33 -4.94
CA CYS A 81 1.63 6.03 -6.24
C CYS A 81 0.74 6.45 -7.43
N ILE A 82 -0.58 6.59 -7.22
CA ILE A 82 -1.55 7.01 -8.24
C ILE A 82 -1.87 8.50 -8.07
N ASP A 83 -1.70 9.30 -9.12
CA ASP A 83 -2.27 10.65 -9.16
C ASP A 83 -3.78 10.58 -9.45
N LYS A 84 -4.57 10.56 -8.38
CA LYS A 84 -6.03 10.51 -8.45
C LYS A 84 -6.67 11.80 -9.00
N SER A 85 -5.89 12.86 -9.21
CA SER A 85 -6.38 14.07 -9.88
C SER A 85 -6.37 13.95 -11.40
N SER A 86 -5.62 12.99 -11.95
CA SER A 86 -5.64 12.61 -13.35
C SER A 86 -6.69 11.52 -13.58
N SER A 87 -7.80 11.86 -14.22
CA SER A 87 -8.86 10.89 -14.54
C SER A 87 -8.38 9.77 -15.46
N ALA A 88 -7.43 10.08 -16.35
CA ALA A 88 -6.79 9.11 -17.23
C ALA A 88 -5.98 8.09 -16.41
N GLU A 89 -5.10 8.57 -15.52
CA GLU A 89 -4.26 7.69 -14.68
C GLU A 89 -5.12 6.87 -13.71
N LEU A 90 -6.16 7.47 -13.13
CA LEU A 90 -7.08 6.76 -12.24
C LEU A 90 -7.80 5.62 -12.97
N THR A 91 -8.28 5.86 -14.19
CA THR A 91 -8.96 4.84 -14.99
C THR A 91 -8.01 3.72 -15.39
N GLU A 92 -6.81 4.07 -15.87
CA GLU A 92 -5.76 3.10 -16.17
C GLU A 92 -5.41 2.25 -14.95
N SER A 93 -5.23 2.89 -13.79
CA SER A 93 -4.92 2.21 -12.54
C SER A 93 -6.02 1.25 -12.08
N ILE A 94 -7.29 1.62 -12.26
CA ILE A 94 -8.42 0.75 -11.92
C ILE A 94 -8.39 -0.52 -12.77
N ASN A 95 -8.12 -0.38 -14.07
CA ASN A 95 -8.08 -1.48 -15.03
C ASN A 95 -6.84 -2.36 -14.86
N SER A 96 -5.72 -1.80 -14.39
CA SER A 96 -4.44 -2.50 -14.27
C SER A 96 -4.14 -3.04 -12.87
N MET A 97 -4.89 -2.64 -11.82
CA MET A 97 -4.57 -3.00 -10.42
C MET A 97 -4.50 -4.52 -10.20
N PHE A 98 -5.34 -5.33 -10.86
CA PHE A 98 -5.26 -6.79 -10.74
C PHE A 98 -3.89 -7.30 -11.22
N CYS A 99 -3.48 -6.91 -12.42
CA CYS A 99 -2.18 -7.27 -12.99
C CYS A 99 -1.02 -6.77 -12.12
N TRP A 100 -1.16 -5.60 -11.49
CA TRP A 100 -0.14 -5.06 -10.59
C TRP A 100 -0.01 -5.88 -9.30
N HIS A 101 -1.11 -6.36 -8.73
CA HIS A 101 -1.02 -7.31 -7.62
C HIS A 101 -0.49 -8.67 -8.07
N GLU A 102 -0.88 -9.16 -9.25
CA GLU A 102 -0.42 -10.43 -9.80
C GLU A 102 1.09 -10.48 -10.05
N ASN A 103 1.65 -9.38 -10.53
CA ASN A 103 3.08 -9.26 -10.82
C ASN A 103 3.92 -8.84 -9.61
N ALA A 104 3.30 -8.60 -8.44
CA ALA A 104 4.03 -8.31 -7.22
C ALA A 104 4.66 -9.59 -6.66
N ASP A 105 5.89 -9.47 -6.16
CA ASP A 105 6.56 -10.59 -5.50
C ASP A 105 5.92 -10.88 -4.14
N ILE A 106 5.42 -9.84 -3.47
CA ILE A 106 4.72 -9.96 -2.19
C ILE A 106 3.69 -8.85 -2.02
N CYS A 107 2.55 -9.20 -1.46
CA CYS A 107 1.55 -8.26 -0.99
C CYS A 107 1.52 -8.24 0.54
N TYR A 108 1.71 -7.05 1.11
CA TYR A 108 1.52 -6.81 2.53
C TYR A 108 0.09 -6.33 2.76
N VAL A 109 -0.68 -7.09 3.53
CA VAL A 109 -2.04 -6.74 3.93
C VAL A 109 -2.00 -6.12 5.32
N HIS A 110 -2.51 -4.90 5.48
CA HIS A 110 -2.58 -4.22 6.77
C HIS A 110 -4.04 -4.11 7.24
N LEU A 111 -4.36 -4.77 8.36
CA LEU A 111 -5.68 -4.82 8.95
C LEU A 111 -5.84 -3.73 10.02
N ALA A 112 -6.23 -2.54 9.56
CA ALA A 112 -6.33 -1.33 10.37
C ALA A 112 -7.21 -1.43 11.64
N ASP A 113 -8.16 -2.36 11.66
CA ASP A 113 -9.20 -2.52 12.67
C ASP A 113 -9.10 -3.85 13.43
N VAL A 114 -7.97 -4.56 13.30
CA VAL A 114 -7.67 -5.77 14.07
C VAL A 114 -6.44 -5.49 14.91
N THR A 115 -6.58 -5.51 16.25
CA THR A 115 -5.47 -5.32 17.17
C THR A 115 -4.90 -6.67 17.63
N PRO A 116 -3.67 -6.73 18.17
CA PRO A 116 -3.06 -7.97 18.66
C PRO A 116 -3.89 -8.68 19.75
N GLU A 117 -4.66 -7.93 20.54
CA GLU A 117 -5.52 -8.46 21.61
C GLU A 117 -6.83 -9.03 21.09
N THR A 118 -7.20 -8.71 19.85
CA THR A 118 -8.45 -9.14 19.24
C THR A 118 -8.36 -10.62 18.86
N ASN A 119 -9.40 -11.40 19.19
CA ASN A 119 -9.50 -12.76 18.68
C ASN A 119 -9.50 -12.73 17.15
N LEU A 120 -8.55 -13.41 16.50
CA LEU A 120 -8.36 -13.32 15.05
C LEU A 120 -9.64 -13.61 14.25
N VAL A 121 -10.41 -14.63 14.62
CA VAL A 121 -11.63 -15.00 13.89
C VAL A 121 -12.69 -13.91 14.01
N GLU A 122 -12.82 -13.32 15.20
CA GLU A 122 -13.76 -12.25 15.47
C GLU A 122 -13.35 -10.93 14.81
N GLY A 123 -12.05 -10.60 14.88
CA GLY A 123 -11.46 -9.44 14.21
C GLY A 123 -11.66 -9.51 12.71
N LEU A 124 -11.32 -10.63 12.08
CA LEU A 124 -11.51 -10.84 10.64
C LEU A 124 -12.99 -10.76 10.23
N ARG A 125 -13.93 -11.26 11.05
CA ARG A 125 -15.37 -11.18 10.76
C ARG A 125 -15.87 -9.74 10.63
N HIS A 126 -15.30 -8.82 11.40
CA HIS A 126 -15.70 -7.41 11.43
C HIS A 126 -14.76 -6.50 10.65
N CYS A 127 -13.62 -7.01 10.23
CA CYS A 127 -12.60 -6.28 9.51
C CYS A 127 -13.15 -5.64 8.23
N ARG A 128 -12.99 -4.32 8.13
CA ARG A 128 -13.31 -3.51 6.96
C ARG A 128 -12.57 -4.00 5.73
N TRP A 129 -11.33 -4.46 5.90
CA TRP A 129 -10.58 -5.03 4.78
C TRP A 129 -11.26 -6.28 4.23
N ILE A 130 -11.89 -7.16 5.01
CA ILE A 130 -12.58 -8.33 4.44
C ILE A 130 -13.87 -7.94 3.69
N ARG A 131 -14.56 -6.90 4.15
CA ARG A 131 -15.90 -6.54 3.65
C ARG A 131 -15.92 -5.67 2.38
N ARG A 132 -14.75 -5.22 1.88
CA ARG A 132 -14.69 -4.36 0.68
C ARG A 132 -14.57 -5.16 -0.62
N GLY A 133 -15.04 -4.58 -1.72
CA GLY A 133 -15.09 -5.25 -3.03
C GLY A 133 -13.74 -5.53 -3.69
N ARG A 134 -12.64 -4.91 -3.25
CA ARG A 134 -11.30 -5.12 -3.83
C ARG A 134 -10.51 -6.26 -3.19
N THR A 135 -10.94 -6.73 -2.03
CA THR A 135 -10.19 -7.69 -1.19
C THR A 135 -9.88 -8.99 -1.88
N LEU A 136 -10.85 -9.54 -2.60
CA LEU A 136 -10.64 -10.80 -3.31
C LEU A 136 -9.49 -10.66 -4.31
N HIS A 137 -9.50 -9.61 -5.13
CA HIS A 137 -8.43 -9.37 -6.11
C HIS A 137 -7.07 -9.17 -5.44
N GLU A 138 -7.02 -8.36 -4.37
CA GLU A 138 -5.76 -8.06 -3.67
C GLU A 138 -5.21 -9.24 -2.85
N LEU A 139 -6.06 -10.23 -2.54
CA LEU A 139 -5.67 -11.45 -1.81
C LEU A 139 -5.23 -12.58 -2.75
N ILE A 140 -5.92 -12.78 -3.87
CA ILE A 140 -5.69 -13.94 -4.76
C ILE A 140 -4.72 -13.66 -5.91
N ALA A 141 -4.55 -12.39 -6.30
CA ALA A 141 -3.67 -12.05 -7.40
C ALA A 141 -2.18 -12.23 -7.04
N PRO A 142 -1.68 -11.73 -5.90
CA PRO A 142 -0.25 -11.82 -5.58
C PRO A 142 0.24 -13.24 -5.38
N ARG A 143 1.52 -13.46 -5.68
CA ARG A 143 2.21 -14.75 -5.46
C ARG A 143 2.31 -15.12 -3.99
N GLU A 144 2.55 -14.13 -3.15
CA GLU A 144 2.66 -14.28 -1.69
C GLU A 144 1.92 -13.13 -1.00
N CYS A 145 1.17 -13.45 0.05
CA CYS A 145 0.47 -12.48 0.89
C CYS A 145 0.91 -12.65 2.35
N LYS A 146 1.33 -11.55 2.99
CA LYS A 146 1.56 -11.51 4.45
C LYS A 146 0.60 -10.52 5.09
N ILE A 147 -0.14 -11.00 6.06
CA ILE A 147 -1.19 -10.25 6.75
C ILE A 147 -0.66 -9.78 8.09
N PHE A 148 -0.85 -8.50 8.38
CA PHE A 148 -0.46 -7.83 9.63
C PHE A 148 -1.70 -7.21 10.27
N ASP A 149 -1.73 -7.22 11.60
CA ASP A 149 -2.69 -6.46 12.41
C ASP A 149 -2.36 -4.96 12.35
N SER A 150 -2.93 -4.16 13.27
CA SER A 150 -2.79 -2.70 13.28
C SER A 150 -1.42 -2.17 13.75
N ASP A 151 -0.54 -3.02 14.29
CA ASP A 151 0.73 -2.60 14.94
C ASP A 151 2.00 -2.73 14.07
#